data_AF-A0A7W2GH26-F1
#
_entry.id   AF-A0A7W2GH26-F1
#
_cell.length_a   1.000
_cell.length_b   1.000
_cell.length_c   1.000
_cell.angle_alpha   90.00
_cell.angle_beta   90.00
_cell.angle_gamma   90.00
#
_symmetry.space_group_name_H-M   'P 1'
#
loop_
_entity.id
_entity.type
_entity.pdbx_description
1 polymer ?
#
loop_
_entity_poly.entity_id
_entity_poly.type
_entity_poly.pdbx_seq_one_letter_code
_entity_poly.pdbx_strand_id
1 'polypeptide(L)'
;EKGESTLEARKIWFDATVQRLNGDERGRLLGSFKGEDRLLIGLKNGTLKVVVPELSLHFDSDMIYLEKLEADRPISAVYFDGEKARYFVKRFEWEGGDRETNIITAHAKSELSYLSNATQPVIEMVYRKQGGQAKDPEKVVLSEFIAVKGIAAKGNQLTTDTINKVVGLDPLPEPEPQTAVEVGEPVLDGPVVENTPPAAAAPPPKPFEGEDEPPQITLDF
;
A
#
# COMPACT_ATOMS: atom_id res chain seq x y z
N GLU A 1 26.53 12.10 -17.50
CA GLU A 1 25.96 10.79 -17.86
C GLU A 1 26.00 9.87 -16.65
N LYS A 2 24.84 9.41 -16.16
CA LYS A 2 24.78 8.32 -15.19
C LYS A 2 24.92 7.02 -15.98
N GLY A 3 26.02 6.29 -15.76
CA GLY A 3 26.19 4.96 -16.31
C GLY A 3 25.10 4.04 -15.75
N GLU A 4 24.08 3.79 -16.56
CA GLU A 4 23.04 2.81 -16.26
C GLU A 4 23.65 1.41 -16.32
N SER A 5 23.82 0.84 -15.13
CA SER A 5 23.46 -0.54 -14.82
C SER A 5 23.84 -1.60 -15.85
N THR A 6 25.09 -2.06 -15.77
CA THR A 6 25.53 -3.37 -16.29
C THR A 6 25.80 -4.36 -15.15
N LEU A 7 25.14 -4.19 -14.00
CA LEU A 7 25.30 -5.10 -12.86
C LEU A 7 24.37 -6.28 -13.04
N GLU A 8 24.94 -7.48 -13.23
CA GLU A 8 24.19 -8.73 -13.25
C GLU A 8 23.34 -8.89 -12.00
N ALA A 9 22.13 -9.43 -12.17
CA ALA A 9 21.22 -9.67 -11.06
C ALA A 9 21.84 -10.70 -10.10
N ARG A 10 22.10 -10.28 -8.87
CA ARG A 10 22.65 -11.16 -7.82
C ARG A 10 21.55 -11.67 -6.93
N LYS A 11 21.57 -12.96 -6.63
CA LYS A 11 20.69 -13.54 -5.61
C LYS A 11 21.20 -13.17 -4.23
N ILE A 12 20.28 -12.85 -3.32
CA ILE A 12 20.60 -12.46 -1.95
C ILE A 12 19.73 -13.26 -0.99
N TRP A 13 20.36 -13.74 0.08
CA TRP A 13 19.72 -14.49 1.16
C TRP A 13 19.88 -13.74 2.48
N PHE A 14 18.94 -13.97 3.39
CA PHE A 14 18.99 -13.48 4.76
C PHE A 14 19.22 -14.64 5.73
N ASP A 15 20.28 -14.53 6.53
CA ASP A 15 20.59 -15.46 7.61
C ASP A 15 20.06 -14.90 8.94
N ALA A 16 19.01 -15.54 9.48
CA ALA A 16 18.38 -15.13 10.73
C ALA A 16 19.26 -15.38 11.97
N THR A 17 20.27 -16.24 11.88
CA THR A 17 21.17 -16.57 13.01
C THR A 17 22.10 -15.42 13.34
N VAL A 18 22.60 -14.74 12.29
CA VAL A 18 23.56 -13.63 12.41
C VAL A 18 22.96 -12.28 12.03
N GLN A 19 21.68 -12.24 11.62
CA GLN A 19 20.94 -11.05 11.20
C GLN A 19 21.69 -10.25 10.11
N ARG A 20 22.09 -10.93 9.04
CA ARG A 20 22.84 -10.36 7.90
C ARG A 20 22.41 -10.94 6.56
N LEU A 21 22.67 -10.17 5.50
CA LEU A 21 22.56 -10.65 4.12
C LEU A 21 23.81 -11.45 3.72
N ASN A 22 23.64 -12.40 2.81
CA ASN A 22 24.73 -13.15 2.19
C ASN A 22 24.39 -13.53 0.74
N GLY A 23 25.41 -13.94 -0.01
CA GLY A 23 25.29 -14.49 -1.37
C GLY A 23 25.53 -16.01 -1.43
N ASP A 24 25.65 -16.68 -0.29
CA ASP A 24 26.17 -18.05 -0.17
C ASP A 24 25.05 -19.10 -0.01
N GLU A 25 23.82 -18.77 -0.43
CA GLU A 25 22.64 -19.63 -0.32
C GLU A 25 22.26 -20.03 1.12
N ARG A 26 22.66 -19.22 2.10
CA ARG A 26 22.39 -19.48 3.53
C ARG A 26 21.18 -18.71 4.03
N GLY A 27 20.22 -19.44 4.58
CA GLY A 27 18.99 -18.89 5.14
C GLY A 27 17.89 -18.71 4.10
N ARG A 28 17.08 -17.66 4.23
CA ARG A 28 15.91 -17.42 3.36
C ARG A 28 16.31 -16.60 2.14
N LEU A 29 15.99 -17.08 0.95
CA LEU A 29 16.14 -16.31 -0.29
C LEU A 29 15.21 -15.09 -0.26
N LEU A 30 15.79 -13.90 -0.45
CA LEU A 30 15.01 -12.65 -0.58
C LEU A 30 14.67 -12.34 -2.05
N GLY A 31 15.44 -12.88 -2.99
CA GLY A 31 15.23 -12.71 -4.42
C GLY A 31 16.52 -12.37 -5.17
N SER A 32 16.35 -11.98 -6.43
CA SER A 32 17.41 -11.48 -7.29
C SER A 32 17.34 -9.95 -7.36
N PHE A 33 18.49 -9.31 -7.11
CA PHE A 33 18.62 -7.87 -7.01
C PHE A 33 19.54 -7.32 -8.12
N LYS A 34 19.04 -6.31 -8.82
CA LYS A 34 19.74 -5.42 -9.74
C LYS A 34 20.00 -4.07 -9.05
N GLY A 35 20.63 -3.12 -9.75
CA GLY A 35 21.03 -1.83 -9.17
C GLY A 35 19.88 -0.97 -8.63
N GLU A 36 18.69 -1.06 -9.23
CA GLU A 36 17.49 -0.30 -8.84
C GLU A 36 16.64 -1.01 -7.79
N ASP A 37 16.83 -2.32 -7.60
CA ASP A 37 16.05 -3.09 -6.65
C ASP A 37 16.34 -2.64 -5.20
N ARG A 38 15.31 -2.71 -4.35
CA ARG A 38 15.38 -2.31 -2.95
C ARG A 38 14.87 -3.39 -2.03
N LEU A 39 15.31 -3.33 -0.78
CA LEU A 39 14.75 -4.10 0.32
C LEU A 39 13.70 -3.26 1.05
N LEU A 40 12.59 -3.91 1.37
CA LEU A 40 11.56 -3.40 2.25
C LEU A 40 11.72 -4.03 3.64
N ILE A 41 11.94 -3.21 4.65
CA ILE A 41 12.15 -3.65 6.04
C ILE A 41 11.09 -3.02 6.92
N GLY A 42 10.31 -3.86 7.61
CA GLY A 42 9.31 -3.42 8.59
C GLY A 42 9.76 -3.73 10.01
N LEU A 43 9.78 -2.72 10.87
CA LEU A 43 10.08 -2.85 12.30
C LEU A 43 8.81 -2.89 13.14
N LYS A 44 8.93 -3.48 14.33
CA LYS A 44 7.83 -3.65 15.30
C LYS A 44 7.15 -2.33 15.70
N ASN A 45 7.89 -1.23 15.79
CA ASN A 45 7.36 0.10 16.09
C ASN A 45 6.62 0.76 14.89
N GLY A 46 6.48 0.05 13.77
CA GLY A 46 5.87 0.51 12.53
C GLY A 46 6.73 1.44 11.70
N THR A 47 8.02 1.52 11.98
CA THR A 47 8.99 2.10 11.06
C THR A 47 9.18 1.19 9.85
N LEU A 48 9.02 1.77 8.66
CA LEU A 48 9.29 1.14 7.38
C LEU A 48 10.57 1.76 6.81
N LYS A 49 11.57 0.93 6.47
CA LYS A 49 12.83 1.35 5.83
C LYS A 49 12.89 0.75 4.44
N VAL A 50 13.24 1.57 3.44
CA VAL A 50 13.57 1.12 2.09
C VAL A 50 15.04 1.42 1.81
N VAL A 51 15.81 0.38 1.53
CA VAL A 51 17.27 0.46 1.46
C VAL A 51 17.83 -0.35 0.30
N VAL A 52 19.03 0.03 -0.15
CA VAL A 52 19.82 -0.75 -1.11
C VAL A 52 20.28 -2.04 -0.43
N PRO A 53 20.21 -3.21 -1.10
CA PRO A 53 20.64 -4.48 -0.52
C PRO A 53 22.17 -4.60 -0.42
N GLU A 54 22.75 -4.12 0.66
CA GLU A 54 24.19 -4.25 0.95
C GLU A 54 24.48 -5.36 1.97
N LEU A 55 25.52 -6.17 1.74
CA LEU A 55 25.90 -7.28 2.62
C LEU A 55 26.43 -6.83 4.00
N SER A 56 26.86 -5.57 4.08
CA SER A 56 27.25 -4.89 5.32
C SER A 56 26.07 -4.55 6.22
N LEU A 57 24.83 -4.54 5.70
CA LEU A 57 23.64 -4.20 6.49
C LEU A 57 23.47 -5.14 7.68
N HIS A 58 23.24 -4.53 8.82
CA HIS A 58 22.82 -5.21 10.04
C HIS A 58 21.33 -4.97 10.25
N PHE A 59 20.59 -6.03 10.57
CA PHE A 59 19.16 -5.94 10.82
C PHE A 59 18.88 -5.96 12.31
N ASP A 60 18.00 -5.06 12.73
CA ASP A 60 17.58 -4.93 14.11
C ASP A 60 16.76 -6.16 14.56
N SER A 61 16.85 -6.51 15.85
CA SER A 61 16.12 -7.66 16.41
C SER A 61 14.61 -7.44 16.51
N ASP A 62 14.14 -6.21 16.35
CA ASP A 62 12.72 -5.84 16.30
C ASP A 62 12.16 -5.80 14.87
N MET A 63 12.95 -6.23 13.88
CA MET A 63 12.48 -6.42 12.51
C MET A 63 11.44 -7.55 12.45
N ILE A 64 10.29 -7.27 11.85
CA ILE A 64 9.20 -8.24 11.67
C ILE A 64 8.95 -8.60 10.20
N TYR A 65 9.51 -7.82 9.27
CA TYR A 65 9.32 -8.01 7.84
C TYR A 65 10.60 -7.65 7.07
N LEU A 66 10.95 -8.49 6.09
CA LEU A 66 12.09 -8.29 5.20
C LEU A 66 11.82 -8.98 3.87
N GLU A 67 11.61 -8.22 2.81
CA GLU A 67 11.46 -8.75 1.45
C GLU A 67 12.05 -7.80 0.42
N LYS A 68 12.21 -8.28 -0.82
CA LYS A 68 12.43 -7.38 -1.95
C LYS A 68 11.18 -6.49 -2.12
N LEU A 69 11.40 -5.20 -2.36
CA LEU A 69 10.32 -4.26 -2.66
C LEU A 69 9.86 -4.45 -4.10
N GLU A 70 8.57 -4.74 -4.27
CA GLU A 70 7.84 -4.68 -5.53
C GLU A 70 7.09 -3.35 -5.58
N ALA A 71 7.69 -2.37 -6.26
CA ALA A 71 7.24 -0.97 -6.22
C ALA A 71 5.87 -0.73 -6.88
N ASP A 72 5.45 -1.63 -7.76
CA ASP A 72 4.15 -1.61 -8.45
C ASP A 72 3.01 -2.24 -7.62
N ARG A 73 3.32 -2.75 -6.42
CA ARG A 73 2.35 -3.40 -5.54
C ARG A 73 2.07 -2.57 -4.30
N PRO A 74 0.81 -2.54 -3.83
CA PRO A 74 0.48 -1.89 -2.59
C PRO A 74 1.05 -2.66 -1.39
N ILE A 75 1.52 -1.93 -0.40
CA ILE A 75 1.93 -2.46 0.89
C ILE A 75 0.71 -2.48 1.82
N SER A 76 0.45 -3.65 2.41
CA SER A 76 -0.61 -3.89 3.37
C SER A 76 -0.03 -4.00 4.76
N ALA A 77 -0.51 -3.18 5.70
CA ALA A 77 -0.04 -3.13 7.07
C ALA A 77 -1.21 -3.33 8.04
N VAL A 78 -1.04 -4.24 9.01
CA VAL A 78 -1.95 -4.40 10.15
C VAL A 78 -1.18 -4.03 11.41
N TYR A 79 -1.75 -3.16 12.22
CA TYR A 79 -1.09 -2.67 13.42
C TYR A 79 -2.10 -2.46 14.55
N PHE A 80 -1.60 -2.58 15.78
CA PHE A 80 -2.32 -2.17 16.97
C PHE A 80 -2.08 -0.69 17.21
N ASP A 81 -3.16 0.08 17.31
CA ASP A 81 -3.12 1.49 17.70
C ASP A 81 -3.21 1.58 19.22
N GLY A 82 -2.13 2.02 19.86
CA GLY A 82 -2.05 2.09 21.31
C GLY A 82 -2.87 3.22 21.95
N GLU A 83 -3.29 4.22 21.17
CA GLU A 83 -4.15 5.31 21.63
C GLU A 83 -5.62 4.88 21.64
N LYS A 84 -6.06 4.17 20.60
CA LYS A 84 -7.44 3.66 20.47
C LYS A 84 -7.62 2.27 21.07
N ALA A 85 -6.53 1.59 21.42
CA ALA A 85 -6.50 0.21 21.87
C ALA A 85 -7.23 -0.77 20.93
N ARG A 86 -7.03 -0.63 19.62
CA ARG A 86 -7.70 -1.42 18.57
C ARG A 86 -6.76 -1.72 17.41
N TYR A 87 -7.06 -2.78 16.67
CA TYR A 87 -6.36 -3.11 15.45
C TYR A 87 -6.89 -2.32 14.27
N PHE A 88 -5.97 -1.77 13.48
CA PHE A 88 -6.22 -1.09 12.22
C PHE A 88 -5.48 -1.80 11.09
N VAL A 89 -6.03 -1.68 9.90
CA VAL A 89 -5.42 -2.13 8.66
C VAL A 89 -5.40 -0.99 7.66
N LYS A 90 -4.30 -0.86 6.94
CA LYS A 90 -4.19 0.07 5.82
C LYS A 90 -3.41 -0.52 4.65
N ARG A 91 -3.73 -0.04 3.45
CA ARG A 91 -3.03 -0.37 2.21
C ARG A 91 -2.57 0.93 1.57
N PHE A 92 -1.34 0.99 1.08
CA PHE A 92 -0.75 2.19 0.48
C PHE A 92 0.37 1.82 -0.50
N GLU A 93 0.64 2.70 -1.46
CA GLU A 93 1.79 2.56 -2.35
C GLU A 93 3.03 3.23 -1.73
N TRP A 94 4.21 2.68 -2.00
CA TRP A 94 5.45 3.27 -1.50
C TRP A 94 5.93 4.40 -2.40
N GLU A 95 5.72 5.62 -1.96
CA GLU A 95 6.20 6.84 -2.63
C GLU A 95 7.48 7.38 -1.97
N GLY A 96 8.15 6.54 -1.18
CA GLY A 96 9.16 7.03 -0.25
C GLY A 96 10.56 7.18 -0.80
N GLY A 97 10.88 6.54 -1.92
CA GLY A 97 12.27 6.33 -2.32
C GLY A 97 13.06 5.62 -1.22
N ASP A 98 14.34 5.93 -1.10
CA ASP A 98 15.25 5.28 -0.16
C ASP A 98 15.22 6.00 1.20
N ARG A 99 14.08 5.93 1.90
CA ARG A 99 13.88 6.60 3.19
C ARG A 99 13.31 5.69 4.27
N GLU A 100 13.42 6.18 5.49
CA GLU A 100 12.74 5.65 6.66
C GLU A 100 11.47 6.45 6.94
N THR A 101 10.36 5.78 7.26
CA THR A 101 9.09 6.45 7.57
C THR A 101 8.27 5.60 8.54
N ASN A 102 7.79 6.21 9.62
CA ASN A 102 6.82 5.55 10.48
C ASN A 102 5.45 5.56 9.81
N ILE A 103 4.87 4.37 9.64
CA ILE A 103 3.59 4.18 8.95
C ILE A 103 2.43 3.95 9.93
N ILE A 104 2.65 4.03 11.24
CA ILE A 104 1.59 3.85 12.25
C ILE A 104 1.53 5.08 13.15
N THR A 105 0.88 4.97 14.33
CA THR A 105 0.87 6.07 15.29
C THR A 105 2.12 6.04 16.17
N ALA A 106 2.65 7.21 16.52
CA ALA A 106 3.84 7.36 17.35
C ALA A 106 3.63 7.00 18.84
N HIS A 107 2.49 6.41 19.19
CA HIS A 107 2.18 6.05 20.57
C HIS A 107 3.03 4.85 21.01
N ALA A 108 3.58 4.87 22.23
CA ALA A 108 4.54 3.88 22.71
C ALA A 108 4.02 2.43 22.77
N LYS A 109 2.68 2.26 22.81
CA LYS A 109 2.02 0.93 22.77
C LYS A 109 1.55 0.53 21.37
N SER A 110 1.80 1.35 20.36
CA SER A 110 1.47 1.01 18.97
C SER A 110 2.49 0.04 18.42
N GLU A 111 2.01 -0.97 17.72
CA GLU A 111 2.83 -2.08 17.25
C GLU A 111 2.37 -2.56 15.88
N LEU A 112 3.28 -2.62 14.93
CA LEU A 112 3.06 -3.26 13.64
C LEU A 112 3.02 -4.78 13.87
N SER A 113 1.90 -5.40 13.49
CA SER A 113 1.65 -6.83 13.72
C SER A 113 1.79 -7.68 12.46
N TYR A 114 1.59 -7.07 11.28
CA TYR A 114 1.75 -7.73 10.00
C TYR A 114 2.06 -6.70 8.90
N LEU A 115 2.88 -7.10 7.95
CA LEU A 115 3.21 -6.32 6.77
C LEU A 115 3.34 -7.26 5.56
N SER A 116 2.92 -6.81 4.39
CA SER A 116 3.10 -7.55 3.13
C SER A 116 3.07 -6.61 1.93
N ASN A 117 3.90 -6.90 0.93
CA ASN A 117 3.88 -6.26 -0.39
C ASN A 117 3.18 -7.13 -1.46
N ALA A 118 2.42 -8.15 -1.04
CA ALA A 118 1.64 -8.97 -1.94
C ALA A 118 0.36 -8.25 -2.41
N THR A 119 -0.05 -8.54 -3.64
CA THR A 119 -1.25 -7.97 -4.27
C THR A 119 -2.55 -8.35 -3.53
N GLN A 120 -2.66 -9.62 -3.12
CA GLN A 120 -3.79 -10.16 -2.36
C GLN A 120 -3.32 -10.80 -1.04
N PRO A 121 -2.95 -10.00 -0.02
CA PRO A 121 -2.48 -10.54 1.24
C PRO A 121 -3.64 -11.12 2.05
N VAL A 122 -3.40 -12.29 2.63
CA VAL A 122 -4.37 -12.98 3.49
C VAL A 122 -3.84 -13.03 4.90
N ILE A 123 -4.70 -12.71 5.86
CA ILE A 123 -4.41 -12.88 7.28
C ILE A 123 -5.46 -13.79 7.93
N GLU A 124 -5.08 -14.39 9.05
CA GLU A 124 -5.99 -15.04 9.98
C GLU A 124 -5.97 -14.29 11.32
N MET A 125 -7.14 -13.87 11.77
CA MET A 125 -7.36 -13.23 13.06
C MET A 125 -7.70 -14.30 14.10
N VAL A 126 -6.82 -14.47 15.08
CA VAL A 126 -7.06 -15.37 16.22
C VAL A 126 -7.55 -14.55 17.40
N TYR A 127 -8.76 -14.80 17.87
CA TYR A 127 -9.38 -14.01 18.95
C TYR A 127 -8.95 -14.47 20.34
N ARG A 128 -8.95 -13.54 21.31
CA ARG A 128 -8.81 -13.91 22.71
C ARG A 128 -10.09 -14.59 23.20
N LYS A 129 -9.93 -15.55 24.11
CA LYS A 129 -11.07 -16.13 24.82
C LYS A 129 -11.72 -15.06 25.69
N GLN A 130 -13.02 -14.86 25.54
CA GLN A 130 -13.81 -13.95 26.37
C GLN A 130 -14.90 -14.77 27.06
N GLY A 131 -14.94 -14.72 28.39
CA GLY A 131 -15.94 -15.47 29.17
C GLY A 131 -15.87 -17.01 29.03
N GLY A 132 -14.72 -17.57 28.63
CA GLY A 132 -14.52 -19.02 28.48
C GLY A 132 -14.81 -19.58 27.08
N GLN A 133 -15.43 -18.81 26.19
CA GLN A 133 -15.64 -19.20 24.79
C GLN A 133 -14.61 -18.51 23.88
N ALA A 134 -14.03 -19.27 22.96
CA ALA A 134 -13.18 -18.74 21.90
C ALA A 134 -14.06 -18.50 20.66
N LYS A 135 -13.97 -17.32 20.05
CA LYS A 135 -14.46 -17.11 18.69
C LYS A 135 -13.53 -17.87 17.73
N ASP A 136 -14.10 -18.49 16.71
CA ASP A 136 -13.32 -19.18 15.69
C ASP A 136 -12.40 -18.19 14.97
N PRO A 137 -11.19 -18.63 14.55
CA PRO A 137 -10.31 -17.80 13.73
C PRO A 137 -11.00 -17.35 12.44
N GLU A 138 -10.77 -16.10 12.05
CA GLU A 138 -11.38 -15.50 10.87
C GLU A 138 -10.31 -15.16 9.84
N LYS A 139 -10.47 -15.67 8.62
CA LYS A 139 -9.58 -15.35 7.49
C LYS A 139 -10.08 -14.11 6.75
N VAL A 140 -9.18 -13.20 6.44
CA VAL A 140 -9.49 -11.94 5.75
C VAL A 140 -8.51 -11.70 4.62
N VAL A 141 -9.04 -11.45 3.43
CA VAL A 141 -8.29 -10.96 2.28
C VAL A 141 -8.22 -9.43 2.38
N LEU A 142 -7.03 -8.89 2.64
CA LEU A 142 -6.89 -7.46 2.94
C LEU A 142 -7.19 -6.58 1.73
N SER A 143 -6.97 -7.10 0.51
CA SER A 143 -7.28 -6.38 -0.72
C SER A 143 -8.79 -6.15 -0.93
N GLU A 144 -9.62 -7.04 -0.40
CA GLU A 144 -11.08 -6.93 -0.42
C GLU A 144 -11.59 -6.10 0.77
N PHE A 145 -10.87 -6.11 1.89
CA PHE A 145 -11.25 -5.40 3.12
C PHE A 145 -11.06 -3.88 3.03
N ILE A 146 -10.00 -3.42 2.36
CA ILE A 146 -9.71 -1.98 2.25
C ILE A 146 -9.08 -1.62 0.90
N ALA A 147 -9.52 -0.51 0.33
CA ALA A 147 -8.87 0.10 -0.83
C ALA A 147 -7.49 0.67 -0.48
N VAL A 148 -6.67 0.90 -1.50
CA VAL A 148 -5.40 1.63 -1.36
C VAL A 148 -5.70 3.07 -0.94
N LYS A 149 -5.00 3.54 0.10
CA LYS A 149 -5.07 4.89 0.65
C LYS A 149 -3.68 5.52 0.61
N GLY A 150 -3.58 6.80 0.97
CA GLY A 150 -2.28 7.46 1.15
C GLY A 150 -1.48 6.89 2.33
N ILE A 151 -0.15 6.96 2.25
CA ILE A 151 0.76 6.47 3.30
C ILE A 151 0.51 7.09 4.69
N ALA A 152 0.06 8.35 4.74
CA ALA A 152 -0.27 9.04 5.99
C ALA A 152 -1.65 8.67 6.56
N ALA A 153 -2.48 7.94 5.81
CA ALA A 153 -3.80 7.55 6.28
C ALA A 153 -3.69 6.55 7.44
N LYS A 154 -4.65 6.62 8.37
CA LYS A 154 -4.79 5.69 9.48
C LYS A 154 -5.21 4.28 9.03
N GLY A 155 -6.05 4.20 8.00
CA GLY A 155 -6.67 2.94 7.57
C GLY A 155 -8.08 2.73 8.13
N ASN A 156 -8.55 1.49 8.13
CA ASN A 156 -9.84 1.07 8.67
C ASN A 156 -9.62 0.25 9.95
N GLN A 157 -10.58 0.31 10.87
CA GLN A 157 -10.57 -0.59 12.02
C GLN A 157 -10.77 -2.02 11.51
N LEU A 158 -9.86 -2.93 11.88
CA LEU A 158 -9.88 -4.31 11.39
C LEU A 158 -11.03 -5.12 12.03
N THR A 159 -11.25 -4.94 13.33
CA THR A 159 -12.34 -5.58 14.07
C THR A 159 -12.63 -4.82 15.37
N THR A 160 -13.82 -5.01 15.93
CA THR A 160 -14.18 -4.56 17.30
C THR A 160 -13.78 -5.56 18.38
N ASP A 161 -13.55 -6.81 17.99
CA ASP A 161 -13.25 -7.90 18.92
C ASP A 161 -11.78 -7.84 19.38
N THR A 162 -11.49 -8.43 20.53
CA THR A 162 -10.11 -8.48 21.04
C THR A 162 -9.34 -9.61 20.35
N ILE A 163 -8.37 -9.24 19.53
CA ILE A 163 -7.44 -10.17 18.88
C ILE A 163 -6.36 -10.64 19.88
N ASN A 164 -6.05 -11.93 19.84
CA ASN A 164 -4.90 -12.53 20.50
C ASN A 164 -3.64 -12.44 19.64
N LYS A 165 -3.76 -12.80 18.35
CA LYS A 165 -2.67 -12.76 17.37
C LYS A 165 -3.22 -12.57 15.96
N VAL A 166 -2.47 -11.85 15.13
CA VAL A 166 -2.63 -11.83 13.67
C VAL A 166 -1.60 -12.78 13.07
N VAL A 167 -2.04 -13.68 12.20
CA VAL A 167 -1.17 -14.63 11.49
C VAL A 167 -1.23 -14.31 10.00
N GLY A 168 -0.07 -14.07 9.38
CA GLY A 168 0.02 -13.99 7.92
C GLY A 168 -0.14 -15.37 7.30
N LEU A 169 -1.00 -15.48 6.30
CA LEU A 169 -1.14 -16.69 5.48
C LEU A 169 -0.52 -16.44 4.10
N ASP A 170 -0.41 -17.49 3.30
CA ASP A 170 0.02 -17.36 1.91
C ASP A 170 -0.95 -16.43 1.15
N PRO A 171 -0.41 -15.46 0.39
CA PRO A 171 -1.24 -14.55 -0.39
C PRO A 171 -1.99 -15.32 -1.47
N LEU A 172 -3.17 -14.82 -1.85
CA LEU A 172 -3.90 -15.36 -2.99
C LEU A 172 -3.16 -15.04 -4.31
N PRO A 173 -3.32 -15.88 -5.33
CA PRO A 173 -2.78 -15.62 -6.66
C PRO A 173 -3.26 -14.27 -7.19
N GLU A 174 -2.41 -13.61 -7.99
CA GLU A 174 -2.84 -12.40 -8.68
C GLU A 174 -4.01 -12.72 -9.62
N PRO A 175 -5.07 -11.90 -9.62
CA PRO A 175 -6.16 -12.09 -10.55
C PRO A 175 -5.61 -11.83 -11.95
N GLU A 176 -5.84 -12.75 -12.88
CA GLU A 176 -5.45 -12.52 -14.27
C GLU A 176 -6.10 -11.20 -14.74
N PRO A 177 -5.35 -10.32 -15.43
CA PRO A 177 -5.93 -9.10 -15.96
C PRO A 177 -7.07 -9.51 -16.89
N GLN A 178 -8.30 -9.22 -16.46
CA GLN A 178 -9.46 -9.34 -17.33
C GLN A 178 -9.27 -8.24 -18.39
N THR A 179 -8.70 -8.61 -19.54
CA THR A 179 -8.69 -7.75 -20.72
C THR A 179 -10.13 -7.34 -20.96
N ALA A 180 -10.43 -6.06 -20.77
CA ALA A 180 -11.74 -5.52 -21.03
C ALA A 180 -12.13 -5.94 -22.45
N VAL A 181 -13.14 -6.80 -22.55
CA VAL A 181 -13.73 -7.14 -23.84
C VAL A 181 -14.36 -5.84 -24.31
N GLU A 182 -13.75 -5.18 -25.29
CA GLU A 182 -14.37 -4.05 -25.99
C GLU A 182 -15.71 -4.56 -26.53
N VAL A 183 -16.80 -4.13 -25.89
CA VAL A 183 -18.14 -4.31 -26.42
C VAL A 183 -18.18 -3.44 -27.66
N GLY A 184 -17.99 -4.07 -28.82
CA GLY A 184 -18.08 -3.42 -30.12
C GLY A 184 -19.37 -2.62 -30.22
N GLU A 185 -19.22 -1.35 -30.58
CA GLU A 185 -20.34 -0.47 -30.89
C GLU A 185 -21.22 -1.10 -31.98
N PRO A 186 -22.56 -1.12 -31.85
CA PRO A 186 -23.41 -1.52 -32.95
C PRO A 186 -23.38 -0.43 -34.03
N VAL A 187 -22.73 -0.74 -35.15
CA VAL A 187 -22.86 -0.02 -36.41
C VAL A 187 -24.34 0.04 -36.82
N LEU A 188 -24.92 1.24 -36.77
CA LEU A 188 -26.21 1.52 -37.40
C LEU A 188 -25.96 2.01 -38.83
N ASP A 189 -26.29 1.15 -39.77
CA ASP A 189 -26.28 1.38 -41.22
C ASP A 189 -27.50 2.25 -41.61
N GLY A 190 -27.28 3.27 -42.46
CA GLY A 190 -28.36 4.09 -43.03
C GLY A 190 -27.89 5.43 -43.62
N PRO A 191 -27.96 5.64 -44.95
CA PRO A 191 -27.46 6.84 -45.63
C PRO A 191 -28.55 7.93 -45.78
N VAL A 192 -28.15 9.19 -45.98
CA VAL A 192 -28.73 10.15 -46.97
C VAL A 192 -28.06 11.54 -46.90
N VAL A 193 -27.32 11.82 -47.96
CA VAL A 193 -27.13 13.04 -48.79
C VAL A 193 -27.35 14.47 -48.20
N GLU A 194 -26.34 15.31 -48.43
CA GLU A 194 -26.25 16.79 -48.35
C GLU A 194 -27.42 17.58 -48.97
N ASN A 195 -27.68 18.79 -48.41
CA ASN A 195 -27.74 20.07 -49.15
C ASN A 195 -27.81 21.28 -48.17
N THR A 196 -26.92 22.26 -48.37
CA THR A 196 -26.68 23.57 -47.68
C THR A 196 -27.67 24.67 -48.14
N PRO A 197 -27.61 26.01 -47.79
CA PRO A 197 -27.19 26.84 -46.63
C PRO A 197 -28.31 27.89 -46.22
N PRO A 198 -28.04 29.14 -45.76
CA PRO A 198 -27.64 29.62 -44.41
C PRO A 198 -28.59 30.71 -43.81
N ALA A 199 -28.52 31.01 -42.50
CA ALA A 199 -28.97 32.32 -41.96
C ALA A 199 -28.40 32.67 -40.57
N ALA A 200 -27.71 33.82 -40.51
CA ALA A 200 -27.60 34.84 -39.45
C ALA A 200 -27.49 34.40 -37.96
N ALA A 201 -26.34 34.64 -37.30
CA ALA A 201 -25.99 35.87 -36.53
C ALA A 201 -26.91 36.11 -35.31
N ALA A 202 -26.47 36.29 -34.05
CA ALA A 202 -25.26 36.93 -33.50
C ALA A 202 -24.99 36.45 -32.03
N PRO A 203 -24.22 37.16 -31.18
CA PRO A 203 -22.88 36.80 -30.69
C PRO A 203 -22.79 36.37 -29.21
N PRO A 204 -21.64 35.86 -28.73
CA PRO A 204 -21.44 35.56 -27.29
C PRO A 204 -20.99 36.80 -26.50
N PRO A 205 -21.45 37.01 -25.25
CA PRO A 205 -20.86 38.01 -24.37
C PRO A 205 -19.52 37.53 -23.79
N LYS A 206 -18.57 38.48 -23.71
CA LYS A 206 -17.23 38.36 -23.14
C LYS A 206 -17.24 38.50 -21.60
N PRO A 207 -16.13 38.13 -20.91
CA PRO A 207 -16.05 38.00 -19.45
C PRO A 207 -15.95 39.36 -18.75
N PHE A 208 -16.50 39.44 -17.53
CA PHE A 208 -16.37 40.58 -16.62
C PHE A 208 -15.37 40.23 -15.51
N GLU A 209 -14.27 40.97 -15.45
CA GLU A 209 -13.42 41.15 -14.26
C GLU A 209 -13.98 42.34 -13.47
N GLY A 210 -14.00 42.24 -12.13
CA GLY A 210 -14.32 43.38 -11.25
C GLY A 210 -14.60 42.96 -9.82
N GLU A 211 -13.72 43.42 -8.93
CA GLU A 211 -13.66 43.28 -7.47
C GLU A 211 -15.00 43.45 -6.72
N ASP A 212 -15.19 42.71 -5.63
CA ASP A 212 -15.67 43.29 -4.36
C ASP A 212 -15.52 42.32 -3.17
N GLU A 213 -15.21 42.91 -2.02
CA GLU A 213 -14.74 42.39 -0.72
C GLU A 213 -15.64 41.32 -0.04
N PRO A 214 -15.09 40.41 0.80
CA PRO A 214 -15.89 39.46 1.58
C PRO A 214 -16.69 40.16 2.70
N PRO A 215 -17.95 39.75 2.97
CA PRO A 215 -18.73 40.36 4.05
C PRO A 215 -18.20 39.94 5.43
N GLN A 216 -17.95 40.95 6.27
CA GLN A 216 -17.81 40.79 7.72
C GLN A 216 -19.13 40.31 8.33
N ILE A 217 -19.08 39.21 9.09
CA ILE A 217 -20.17 38.82 10.00
C ILE A 217 -19.80 39.33 11.39
N THR A 218 -20.52 40.35 11.85
CA THR A 218 -20.61 40.73 13.27
C THR A 218 -21.53 39.76 14.00
N LEU A 219 -21.03 39.14 15.08
CA LEU A 219 -21.86 38.51 16.10
C LEU A 219 -21.99 39.50 17.25
N ASP A 220 -23.22 39.96 17.47
CA ASP A 220 -23.61 40.65 18.68
C ASP A 220 -23.62 39.66 19.87
N PHE A 221 -23.28 40.19 21.05
CA PHE A 221 -23.02 39.51 22.33
C PHE A 221 -24.11 38.57 22.83
#